data_AF-A0A1I8D2I2-F1
#
_entry.id   AF-A0A1I8D2I2-F1
#
_cell.length_a   1.000
_cell.length_b   1.000
_cell.length_c   1.000
_cell.angle_alpha   90.00
_cell.angle_beta   90.00
_cell.angle_gamma   90.00
#
_symmetry.space_group_name_H-M   'P 1'
#
loop_
_entity.id
_entity.type
_entity.pdbx_description
1 polymer ?
#
loop_
_entity_poly.entity_id
_entity_poly.type
_entity_poly.pdbx_seq_one_letter_code
_entity_poly.pdbx_strand_id
1 'polypeptide(L)'
;MFLNINCISLYKYYPINGYIAMTFTQFIFDSVFALFSLVARLELIIMDKYLVYHLVYSYNFDNLGYYGYMAVMFAWYSTCYGNIGLIVIILVMRYFQIVKSKIMTLRHYVYGCMGVLIFPAIVNLNLCAAFDQTLPLDIAYRLKLNGTYQNDLILPNTKSLAMPMNSWKFYSCMTGYIIYLAINYGVVIFTYITFKRFMIQNQESMSSLTRKINIEFNRILLIQCGSPLIVGLPLVVYIASLFTSSTWDEGGTVIVSLLTATPIINSTAFLCFSSKNRIILKTRFENMINTLCLGKINIVQVKPIEASTIFPI
;
A
#
# COMPACT_ATOMS: atom_id res chain seq x y z
N MET A 1 -4.55 -10.74 -2.43
CA MET A 1 -5.59 -11.09 -1.42
C MET A 1 -5.23 -12.34 -0.60
N PHE A 2 -5.05 -13.52 -1.21
CA PHE A 2 -4.80 -14.78 -0.47
C PHE A 2 -3.62 -14.72 0.51
N LEU A 3 -2.48 -14.15 0.10
CA LEU A 3 -1.31 -13.99 0.97
C LEU A 3 -1.58 -13.09 2.19
N ASN A 4 -2.36 -12.01 2.00
CA ASN A 4 -2.75 -11.13 3.09
C ASN A 4 -3.67 -11.86 4.09
N ILE A 5 -4.62 -12.67 3.61
CA ILE A 5 -5.49 -13.50 4.49
C ILE A 5 -4.65 -14.47 5.31
N ASN A 6 -3.64 -15.09 4.69
CA ASN A 6 -2.69 -15.92 5.42
C ASN A 6 -1.94 -15.13 6.49
N CYS A 7 -1.45 -13.92 6.17
CA CYS A 7 -0.86 -13.04 7.17
C CYS A 7 -1.83 -12.76 8.31
N ILE A 8 -3.06 -12.32 8.03
CA ILE A 8 -4.10 -11.99 9.03
C ILE A 8 -4.35 -13.16 9.97
N SER A 9 -4.46 -14.37 9.43
CA SER A 9 -4.71 -15.58 10.23
C SER A 9 -3.59 -15.93 11.23
N LEU A 10 -2.42 -15.27 11.14
CA LEU A 10 -1.32 -15.41 12.09
C LEU A 10 -1.49 -14.54 13.33
N TYR A 11 -2.47 -13.62 13.37
CA TYR A 11 -2.65 -12.63 14.44
C TYR A 11 -2.73 -13.28 15.82
N LYS A 12 -3.47 -14.39 15.91
CA LYS A 12 -3.66 -15.17 17.15
C LYS A 12 -2.37 -15.71 17.79
N TYR A 13 -1.26 -15.73 17.07
CA TYR A 13 0.04 -16.19 17.58
C TYR A 13 0.93 -15.04 18.07
N TYR A 14 0.47 -13.79 18.03
CA TYR A 14 1.23 -12.62 18.46
C TYR A 14 0.63 -11.99 19.71
N PRO A 15 1.45 -11.39 20.60
CA PRO A 15 0.94 -10.66 21.74
C PRO A 15 0.18 -9.41 21.27
N ILE A 16 -0.93 -9.11 21.93
CA ILE A 16 -1.76 -7.96 21.60
C ILE A 16 -1.06 -6.68 22.10
N ASN A 17 -0.57 -5.89 21.16
CA ASN A 17 -0.11 -4.52 21.40
C ASN A 17 -0.44 -3.63 20.18
N GLY A 18 -0.28 -2.32 20.31
CA GLY A 18 -0.65 -1.37 19.26
C GLY A 18 0.17 -1.54 17.97
N TYR A 19 1.46 -1.86 18.07
CA TYR A 19 2.32 -2.10 16.91
C TYR A 19 1.86 -3.34 16.12
N ILE A 20 1.62 -4.45 16.82
CA ILE A 20 1.11 -5.68 16.22
C ILE A 20 -0.26 -5.43 15.61
N ALA A 21 -1.18 -4.77 16.32
CA ALA A 21 -2.49 -4.41 15.77
C ALA A 21 -2.36 -3.58 14.47
N MET A 22 -1.41 -2.64 14.42
CA MET A 22 -1.13 -1.86 13.21
C MET A 22 -0.58 -2.72 12.07
N THR A 23 0.41 -3.60 12.33
CA THR A 23 0.96 -4.52 11.33
C THR A 23 -0.13 -5.41 10.72
N PHE A 24 -1.06 -5.91 11.52
CA PHE A 24 -2.14 -6.74 11.01
C PHE A 24 -3.24 -5.94 10.31
N THR A 25 -3.46 -4.69 10.73
CA THR A 25 -4.33 -3.74 10.02
C THR A 25 -3.79 -3.44 8.63
N GLN A 26 -2.47 -3.35 8.43
CA GLN A 26 -1.87 -3.25 7.10
C GLN A 26 -2.30 -4.40 6.19
N PHE A 27 -2.30 -5.65 6.64
CA PHE A 27 -2.72 -6.78 5.78
C PHE A 27 -4.22 -6.77 5.47
N ILE A 28 -5.06 -6.29 6.40
CA ILE A 28 -6.49 -6.06 6.13
C ILE A 28 -6.63 -4.99 5.04
N PHE A 29 -5.94 -3.87 5.20
CA PHE A 29 -5.97 -2.77 4.26
C PHE A 29 -5.41 -3.14 2.88
N ASP A 30 -4.32 -3.91 2.84
CA ASP A 30 -3.73 -4.50 1.64
C ASP A 30 -4.72 -5.44 0.92
N SER A 31 -5.57 -6.13 1.67
CA SER A 31 -6.64 -6.98 1.10
C SER A 31 -7.75 -6.14 0.49
N VAL A 32 -8.18 -5.08 1.18
CA VAL A 32 -9.17 -4.13 0.68
C VAL A 32 -8.65 -3.44 -0.57
N PHE A 33 -7.41 -2.94 -0.56
CA PHE A 33 -6.80 -2.30 -1.72
C PHE A 33 -6.66 -3.25 -2.92
N ALA A 34 -6.25 -4.50 -2.69
CA ALA A 34 -6.18 -5.50 -3.76
C ALA A 34 -7.56 -5.82 -4.35
N LEU A 35 -8.60 -5.92 -3.51
CA LEU A 35 -9.97 -6.14 -3.97
C LEU A 35 -10.50 -4.93 -4.76
N PHE A 36 -10.28 -3.71 -4.24
CA PHE A 36 -10.64 -2.48 -4.93
C PHE A 36 -9.91 -2.33 -6.26
N SER A 37 -8.62 -2.66 -6.32
CA SER A 37 -7.84 -2.61 -7.57
C SER A 37 -8.30 -3.61 -8.62
N LEU A 38 -8.84 -4.75 -8.17
CA LEU A 38 -9.43 -5.75 -9.07
C LEU A 38 -10.78 -5.28 -9.61
N VAL A 39 -11.66 -4.80 -8.73
CA VAL A 39 -13.05 -4.42 -9.06
C VAL A 39 -13.09 -3.08 -9.82
N ALA A 40 -12.28 -2.12 -9.39
CA ALA A 40 -12.15 -0.79 -9.95
C ALA A 40 -10.75 -0.61 -10.53
N ARG A 41 -10.39 -1.46 -11.51
CA ARG A 41 -9.11 -1.34 -12.23
C ARG A 41 -9.01 0.05 -12.86
N LEU A 42 -8.01 0.79 -12.39
CA LEU A 42 -7.73 2.15 -12.81
C LEU A 42 -6.59 2.18 -13.82
N GLU A 43 -6.77 2.95 -14.88
CA GLU A 43 -5.73 3.34 -15.84
C GLU A 43 -5.59 4.87 -15.83
N LEU A 44 -4.35 5.32 -15.98
CA LEU A 44 -4.01 6.74 -15.96
C LEU A 44 -3.24 7.06 -17.23
N ILE A 45 -3.88 7.81 -18.11
CA ILE A 45 -3.44 7.99 -19.50
C ILE A 45 -3.41 9.48 -19.79
N ILE A 46 -2.37 9.94 -20.50
CA ILE A 46 -2.33 11.30 -21.03
C ILE A 46 -2.97 11.26 -22.42
N MET A 47 -4.00 12.09 -22.64
CA MET A 47 -4.66 12.23 -23.93
C MET A 47 -4.75 13.71 -24.29
N ASP A 48 -4.01 14.11 -25.33
CA ASP A 48 -3.85 15.51 -25.74
C ASP A 48 -3.38 16.39 -24.56
N LYS A 49 -4.24 17.28 -24.03
CA LYS A 49 -3.92 18.19 -22.91
C LYS A 49 -4.50 17.75 -21.57
N TYR A 50 -5.03 16.54 -21.50
CA TYR A 50 -5.74 16.02 -20.34
C TYR A 50 -5.02 14.83 -19.74
N LEU A 51 -4.96 14.79 -18.41
CA LEU A 51 -4.69 13.58 -17.66
C LEU A 51 -6.03 12.89 -17.40
N VAL A 52 -6.20 11.71 -18.00
CA VAL A 52 -7.45 10.96 -18.02
C VAL A 52 -7.35 9.77 -17.08
N TYR A 53 -8.30 9.71 -16.15
CA TYR A 53 -8.47 8.65 -15.16
C TYR A 53 -9.59 7.74 -15.64
N HIS A 54 -9.20 6.56 -16.11
CA HIS A 54 -10.07 5.61 -16.77
C HIS A 54 -10.32 4.38 -15.89
N LEU A 55 -11.58 4.07 -15.58
CA LEU A 55 -11.92 2.77 -15.00
C LEU A 55 -12.19 1.78 -16.13
N VAL A 56 -11.35 0.74 -16.23
CA VAL A 56 -11.44 -0.29 -17.27
C VAL A 56 -12.80 -0.99 -17.23
N TYR A 57 -13.26 -1.31 -16.02
CA TYR A 57 -14.56 -1.95 -15.78
C TYR A 57 -15.68 -0.95 -15.49
N SER A 58 -15.58 0.28 -16.03
CA SER A 58 -16.59 1.34 -15.82
C SER A 58 -18.01 0.91 -16.22
N TYR A 59 -18.14 -0.03 -17.17
CA TYR A 59 -19.42 -0.56 -17.63
C TYR A 59 -20.18 -1.37 -16.54
N ASN A 60 -19.47 -1.96 -15.58
CA ASN A 60 -20.12 -2.59 -14.42
C ASN A 60 -20.79 -1.56 -13.49
N PHE A 61 -20.53 -0.28 -13.74
CA PHE A 61 -20.99 0.86 -12.97
C PHE A 61 -21.80 1.86 -13.80
N ASP A 62 -22.47 1.41 -14.87
CA ASP A 62 -23.18 2.29 -15.83
C ASP A 62 -24.20 3.26 -15.18
N ASN A 63 -24.74 2.90 -14.01
CA ASN A 63 -25.67 3.73 -13.25
C ASN A 63 -24.99 4.84 -12.41
N LEU A 64 -23.66 4.87 -12.33
CA LEU A 64 -22.94 5.90 -11.59
C LEU A 64 -22.89 7.20 -12.41
N GLY A 65 -23.38 8.28 -11.82
CA GLY A 65 -23.13 9.63 -12.34
C GLY A 65 -21.68 10.06 -12.10
N TYR A 66 -21.36 11.30 -12.52
CA TYR A 66 -20.03 11.91 -12.36
C TYR A 66 -19.49 11.79 -10.91
N TYR A 67 -20.30 12.16 -9.93
CA TYR A 67 -19.92 12.09 -8.52
C TYR A 67 -19.71 10.65 -8.02
N GLY A 68 -20.38 9.67 -8.62
CA GLY A 68 -20.16 8.25 -8.33
C GLY A 68 -18.77 7.80 -8.77
N TYR A 69 -18.38 8.13 -10.01
CA TYR A 69 -17.03 7.86 -10.50
C TYR A 69 -15.96 8.60 -9.69
N MET A 70 -16.22 9.86 -9.34
CA MET A 70 -15.32 10.65 -8.48
C MET A 70 -15.13 10.01 -7.10
N ALA A 71 -16.19 9.49 -6.48
CA ALA A 71 -16.11 8.79 -5.21
C ALA A 71 -15.32 7.47 -5.33
N VAL A 72 -15.46 6.74 -6.43
CA VAL A 72 -14.65 5.52 -6.70
C VAL A 72 -13.17 5.89 -6.84
N MET A 73 -12.83 6.95 -7.59
CA MET A 73 -11.45 7.43 -7.71
C MET A 73 -10.88 7.88 -6.35
N PHE A 74 -11.67 8.62 -5.58
CA PHE A 74 -11.28 9.05 -4.23
C PHE A 74 -10.96 7.84 -3.34
N ALA A 75 -11.82 6.81 -3.34
CA ALA A 75 -11.61 5.60 -2.55
C ALA A 75 -10.37 4.81 -3.03
N TRP A 76 -10.19 4.70 -4.36
CA TRP A 76 -9.04 4.02 -4.94
C TRP A 76 -7.72 4.70 -4.55
N TYR A 77 -7.61 6.01 -4.74
CA TYR A 77 -6.39 6.72 -4.35
C TYR A 77 -6.19 6.80 -2.84
N SER A 78 -7.27 6.87 -2.04
CA SER A 78 -7.16 6.88 -0.58
C SER A 78 -6.62 5.55 -0.06
N THR A 79 -7.04 4.44 -0.67
CA THR A 79 -6.50 3.12 -0.34
C THR A 79 -5.08 2.92 -0.86
N CYS A 80 -4.75 3.42 -2.05
CA CYS A 80 -3.38 3.35 -2.57
C CYS A 80 -2.40 4.14 -1.69
N TYR A 81 -2.66 5.42 -1.43
CA TYR A 81 -1.74 6.27 -0.65
C TYR A 81 -1.82 6.00 0.86
N GLY A 82 -2.96 5.56 1.37
CA GLY A 82 -3.10 5.08 2.75
C GLY A 82 -2.22 3.87 3.03
N ASN A 83 -2.01 3.00 2.05
CA ASN A 83 -1.11 1.85 2.19
C ASN A 83 0.33 2.30 2.47
N ILE A 84 0.81 3.28 1.70
CA ILE A 84 2.14 3.90 1.93
C ILE A 84 2.22 4.45 3.35
N GLY A 85 1.21 5.22 3.78
CA GLY A 85 1.15 5.77 5.13
C GLY A 85 1.15 4.70 6.23
N LEU A 86 0.45 3.57 6.01
CA LEU A 86 0.42 2.45 6.95
C LEU A 86 1.81 1.85 7.16
N ILE A 87 2.58 1.68 6.08
CA ILE A 87 3.96 1.17 6.17
C ILE A 87 4.83 2.14 6.98
N VAL A 88 4.70 3.45 6.72
CA VAL A 88 5.47 4.48 7.45
C VAL A 88 5.13 4.49 8.93
N ILE A 89 3.84 4.46 9.31
CA ILE A 89 3.47 4.48 10.72
C ILE A 89 3.90 3.21 11.45
N ILE A 90 3.89 2.03 10.79
CA ILE A 90 4.41 0.79 11.37
C ILE A 90 5.90 0.91 11.67
N LEU A 91 6.67 1.49 10.75
CA LEU A 91 8.08 1.75 10.94
C LEU A 91 8.32 2.72 12.11
N VAL A 92 7.54 3.79 12.21
CA VAL A 92 7.61 4.76 13.31
C VAL A 92 7.26 4.12 14.66
N MET A 93 6.17 3.36 14.73
CA MET A 93 5.77 2.64 15.96
C MET A 93 6.85 1.66 16.40
N ARG A 94 7.43 0.93 15.45
CA ARG A 94 8.55 0.03 15.71
C ARG A 94 9.79 0.77 16.20
N TYR A 95 10.10 1.92 15.62
CA TYR A 95 11.19 2.78 16.08
C TYR A 95 11.01 3.19 17.53
N PHE A 96 9.83 3.69 17.91
CA PHE A 96 9.55 4.05 19.30
C PHE A 96 9.64 2.84 20.24
N GLN A 97 9.19 1.68 19.77
CA GLN A 97 9.24 0.46 20.56
C GLN A 97 10.67 -0.04 20.81
N ILE A 98 11.54 -0.02 19.80
CA ILE A 98 12.89 -0.57 19.91
C ILE A 98 13.90 0.46 20.40
N VAL A 99 13.91 1.66 19.81
CA VAL A 99 14.95 2.68 20.08
C VAL A 99 14.62 3.49 21.32
N LYS A 100 13.33 3.72 21.60
CA LYS A 100 12.88 4.51 22.77
C LYS A 100 12.32 3.65 23.89
N SER A 101 12.32 2.33 23.72
CA SER A 101 11.76 1.36 24.68
C SER A 101 10.34 1.72 25.15
N LYS A 102 9.53 2.32 24.27
CA LYS A 102 8.15 2.73 24.59
C LYS A 102 7.17 1.62 24.22
N ILE A 103 6.33 1.22 25.18
CA ILE A 103 5.27 0.25 24.93
C ILE A 103 4.19 0.88 24.05
N MET A 104 3.99 0.32 22.86
CA MET A 104 2.95 0.77 21.93
C MET A 104 1.58 0.27 22.40
N THR A 105 0.80 1.17 23.01
CA THR A 105 -0.59 0.88 23.44
C THR A 105 -1.59 0.98 22.29
N LEU A 106 -2.83 0.50 22.51
CA LEU A 106 -3.92 0.59 21.53
C LEU A 106 -4.30 2.04 21.16
N ARG A 107 -4.05 3.02 22.06
CA ARG A 107 -4.29 4.45 21.75
C ARG A 107 -3.38 4.93 20.61
N HIS A 108 -2.10 4.55 20.63
CA HIS A 108 -1.16 4.89 19.56
C HIS A 108 -1.57 4.25 18.23
N TYR A 109 -2.14 3.03 18.27
CA TYR A 109 -2.72 2.38 17.10
C TYR A 109 -3.86 3.21 16.51
N VAL A 110 -4.84 3.64 17.32
CA VAL A 110 -5.96 4.47 16.86
C VAL A 110 -5.48 5.78 16.24
N TYR A 111 -4.57 6.50 16.92
CA TYR A 111 -4.01 7.73 16.36
C TYR A 111 -3.23 7.50 15.06
N GLY A 112 -2.49 6.39 14.97
CA GLY A 112 -1.82 5.99 13.75
C GLY A 112 -2.80 5.76 12.61
N CYS A 113 -3.90 5.02 12.84
CA CYS A 113 -4.93 4.79 11.82
C CYS A 113 -5.59 6.10 11.38
N MET A 114 -5.93 6.98 12.32
CA MET A 114 -6.50 8.29 11.99
C MET A 114 -5.54 9.11 11.12
N GLY A 115 -4.27 9.21 11.51
CA GLY A 115 -3.26 9.96 10.73
C GLY A 115 -3.12 9.41 9.32
N VAL A 116 -3.02 8.08 9.18
CA VAL A 116 -2.84 7.45 7.87
C VAL A 116 -4.05 7.60 6.94
N LEU A 117 -5.26 7.73 7.47
CA LEU A 117 -6.46 7.93 6.64
C LEU A 117 -6.71 9.41 6.31
N ILE A 118 -6.44 10.33 7.24
CA ILE A 118 -6.72 11.76 7.09
C ILE A 118 -5.83 12.38 6.01
N PHE A 119 -4.52 12.12 6.01
CA PHE A 119 -3.60 12.77 5.06
C PHE A 119 -3.92 12.43 3.59
N PRO A 120 -4.04 11.14 3.18
CA PRO A 120 -4.47 10.79 1.83
C PRO A 120 -5.84 11.35 1.48
N ALA A 121 -6.80 11.35 2.41
CA ALA A 121 -8.12 11.93 2.17
C ALA A 121 -8.02 13.42 1.79
N ILE A 122 -7.23 14.22 2.51
CA ILE A 122 -7.01 15.64 2.20
C ILE A 122 -6.40 15.81 0.80
N VAL A 123 -5.37 15.04 0.46
CA VAL A 123 -4.74 15.12 -0.87
C VAL A 123 -5.73 14.72 -1.98
N ASN A 124 -6.55 13.70 -1.73
CA ASN A 124 -7.52 13.21 -2.70
C ASN A 124 -8.75 14.13 -2.84
N LEU A 125 -9.08 14.93 -1.83
CA LEU A 125 -10.07 16.01 -2.00
C LEU A 125 -9.56 17.05 -3.00
N ASN A 126 -8.26 17.36 -2.98
CA ASN A 126 -7.65 18.24 -3.98
C ASN A 126 -7.71 17.62 -5.39
N LEU A 127 -7.42 16.32 -5.51
CA LEU A 127 -7.60 15.58 -6.77
C LEU A 127 -9.03 15.68 -7.30
N CYS A 128 -10.03 15.44 -6.43
CA CYS A 128 -11.44 15.52 -6.81
C CYS A 128 -11.84 16.92 -7.29
N ALA A 129 -11.32 17.97 -6.63
CA ALA A 129 -11.56 19.36 -7.02
C ALA A 129 -10.88 19.74 -8.36
N ALA A 130 -9.85 18.99 -8.74
CA ALA A 130 -9.07 19.21 -9.95
C ALA A 130 -9.68 18.60 -11.22
N PHE A 131 -10.61 17.65 -11.10
CA PHE A 131 -11.37 17.14 -12.23
C PHE A 131 -12.24 18.23 -12.86
N ASP A 132 -12.33 18.20 -14.19
CA ASP A 132 -13.21 19.08 -14.95
C ASP A 132 -14.63 18.49 -14.99
N GLN A 133 -15.60 19.24 -14.47
CA GLN A 133 -17.01 18.84 -14.44
C GLN A 133 -17.75 19.16 -15.75
N THR A 134 -17.17 20.00 -16.60
CA THR A 134 -17.76 20.41 -17.88
C THR A 134 -17.57 19.34 -18.96
N LEU A 135 -16.59 18.45 -18.77
CA LEU A 135 -16.30 17.37 -19.70
C LEU A 135 -17.26 16.20 -19.50
N PRO A 136 -17.71 15.56 -20.61
CA PRO A 136 -18.58 14.40 -20.51
C PRO A 136 -17.78 13.16 -20.09
N LEU A 137 -18.43 12.22 -19.40
CA LEU A 137 -17.75 11.03 -18.85
C LEU A 137 -17.15 10.10 -19.93
N ASP A 138 -17.65 10.15 -21.16
CA ASP A 138 -17.14 9.41 -22.32
C ASP A 138 -15.95 10.12 -23.01
N ILE A 139 -15.31 11.10 -22.36
CA ILE A 139 -14.21 11.89 -22.94
C ILE A 139 -13.07 11.01 -23.47
N ALA A 140 -12.66 9.96 -22.75
CA ALA A 140 -11.62 9.04 -23.23
C ALA A 140 -11.99 8.39 -24.57
N TYR A 141 -13.25 7.97 -24.73
CA TYR A 141 -13.72 7.36 -25.98
C TYR A 141 -13.78 8.38 -27.11
N ARG A 142 -14.26 9.60 -26.84
CA ARG A 142 -14.29 10.68 -27.84
C ARG A 142 -12.90 11.07 -28.32
N LEU A 143 -11.93 11.15 -27.42
CA LEU A 143 -10.54 11.43 -27.78
C LEU A 143 -9.93 10.28 -28.59
N LYS A 144 -10.21 9.02 -28.24
CA LYS A 144 -9.81 7.85 -29.05
C LYS A 144 -10.35 7.93 -30.49
N LEU A 145 -11.63 8.30 -30.68
CA LEU A 145 -12.22 8.45 -32.01
C LEU A 145 -11.55 9.54 -32.86
N ASN A 146 -10.96 10.56 -32.23
CA ASN A 146 -10.19 11.61 -32.91
C ASN A 146 -8.78 11.16 -33.33
N GLY A 147 -8.44 9.88 -33.13
CA GLY A 147 -7.18 9.29 -33.58
C GLY A 147 -5.96 9.60 -32.70
N THR A 148 -6.14 10.23 -31.53
CA THR A 148 -5.03 10.61 -30.65
C THR A 148 -4.46 9.45 -29.85
N TYR A 149 -5.17 8.32 -29.74
CA TYR A 149 -4.74 7.19 -28.92
C TYR A 149 -5.41 5.89 -29.36
N GLN A 150 -4.64 4.80 -29.47
CA GLN A 150 -5.13 3.48 -29.86
C GLN A 150 -4.96 2.49 -28.70
N ASN A 151 -6.04 2.26 -27.93
CA ASN A 151 -6.08 1.26 -26.87
C ASN A 151 -7.42 0.52 -26.92
N ASP A 152 -7.39 -0.80 -27.01
CA ASP A 152 -8.55 -1.66 -27.16
C ASP A 152 -9.45 -1.70 -25.91
N LEU A 153 -8.94 -1.27 -24.76
CA LEU A 153 -9.69 -1.24 -23.50
C LEU A 153 -10.66 -0.06 -23.39
N ILE A 154 -10.48 0.99 -24.21
CA ILE A 154 -11.39 2.14 -24.28
C ILE A 154 -12.54 1.81 -25.25
N LEU A 155 -13.69 1.49 -24.68
CA LEU A 155 -14.93 1.08 -25.36
C LEU A 155 -15.97 2.23 -25.37
N PRO A 156 -17.06 2.14 -26.16
CA PRO A 156 -18.08 3.21 -26.22
C PRO A 156 -18.78 3.51 -24.89
N ASN A 157 -18.90 2.51 -24.01
CA ASN A 157 -19.48 2.65 -22.67
C ASN A 157 -18.45 3.02 -21.59
N THR A 158 -17.18 3.18 -21.97
CA THR A 158 -16.13 3.59 -21.04
C THR A 158 -16.44 4.95 -20.43
N LYS A 159 -16.35 5.02 -19.09
CA LYS A 159 -16.42 6.26 -18.34
C LYS A 159 -15.05 6.63 -17.77
N SER A 160 -14.79 7.93 -17.74
CA SER A 160 -13.50 8.51 -17.36
C SER A 160 -13.70 9.89 -16.74
N LEU A 161 -12.76 10.27 -15.87
CA LEU A 161 -12.62 11.64 -15.38
C LEU A 161 -11.36 12.24 -16.00
N ALA A 162 -11.41 13.52 -16.34
CA ALA A 162 -10.27 14.20 -16.96
C ALA A 162 -9.91 15.45 -16.17
N MET A 163 -8.60 15.73 -16.13
CA MET A 163 -8.02 16.91 -15.51
C MET A 163 -7.14 17.63 -16.55
N PRO A 164 -7.32 18.94 -16.79
CA PRO A 164 -6.49 19.68 -17.73
C PRO A 164 -5.08 19.86 -17.15
N MET A 165 -4.04 19.42 -17.87
CA MET A 165 -2.65 19.40 -17.37
C MET A 165 -2.04 20.80 -17.20
N ASN A 166 -2.55 21.80 -17.95
CA ASN A 166 -2.09 23.19 -17.84
C ASN A 166 -2.91 24.02 -16.84
N SER A 167 -3.76 23.39 -16.04
CA SER A 167 -4.59 24.10 -15.05
C SER A 167 -3.85 24.31 -13.73
N TRP A 168 -4.14 25.41 -13.04
CA TRP A 168 -3.59 25.63 -11.69
C TRP A 168 -3.98 24.50 -10.72
N LYS A 169 -5.18 23.91 -10.92
CA LYS A 169 -5.69 22.81 -10.12
C LYS A 169 -4.85 21.55 -10.27
N PHE A 170 -4.41 21.25 -11.50
CA PHE A 170 -3.47 20.17 -11.78
C PHE A 170 -2.16 20.35 -11.01
N TYR A 171 -1.54 21.53 -11.11
CA TYR A 171 -0.30 21.80 -10.40
C TYR A 171 -0.46 21.71 -8.88
N SER A 172 -1.55 22.25 -8.33
CA SER A 172 -1.87 22.13 -6.90
C SER A 172 -2.01 20.67 -6.45
N CYS A 173 -2.73 19.85 -7.22
CA CYS A 173 -2.90 18.43 -6.97
C CYS A 173 -1.55 17.69 -6.98
N MET A 174 -0.73 17.92 -8.02
CA MET A 174 0.60 17.31 -8.14
C MET A 174 1.53 17.71 -6.99
N THR A 175 1.56 18.99 -6.62
CA THR A 175 2.33 19.47 -5.45
C THR A 175 1.90 18.77 -4.17
N GLY A 176 0.59 18.56 -3.97
CA GLY A 176 0.06 17.82 -2.82
C GLY A 176 0.61 16.40 -2.73
N TYR A 177 0.60 15.65 -3.84
CA TYR A 177 1.18 14.29 -3.88
C TYR A 177 2.70 14.29 -3.70
N ILE A 178 3.43 15.24 -4.31
CA ILE A 178 4.89 15.35 -4.15
C ILE A 178 5.25 15.59 -2.67
N ILE A 179 4.57 16.53 -2.00
CA ILE A 179 4.79 16.82 -0.58
C ILE A 179 4.47 15.58 0.27
N TYR A 180 3.35 14.91 0.00
CA TYR A 180 2.96 13.70 0.71
C TYR A 180 4.03 12.59 0.59
N LEU A 181 4.51 12.33 -0.63
CA LEU A 181 5.55 11.34 -0.89
C LEU A 181 6.88 11.74 -0.24
N ALA A 182 7.28 13.00 -0.35
CA ALA A 182 8.52 13.51 0.25
C ALA A 182 8.52 13.35 1.78
N ILE A 183 7.40 13.66 2.45
CA ILE A 183 7.26 13.48 3.90
C ILE A 183 7.38 11.99 4.26
N ASN A 184 6.62 11.12 3.59
CA ASN A 184 6.62 9.69 3.89
C ASN A 184 8.01 9.06 3.67
N TYR A 185 8.67 9.34 2.54
CA TYR A 185 10.01 8.82 2.26
C TYR A 185 11.07 9.43 3.17
N GLY A 186 10.96 10.72 3.51
CA GLY A 186 11.83 11.36 4.49
C GLY A 186 11.77 10.67 5.85
N VAL A 187 10.56 10.38 6.35
CA VAL A 187 10.36 9.63 7.61
C VAL A 187 10.95 8.22 7.52
N VAL A 188 10.76 7.52 6.40
CA VAL A 188 11.33 6.18 6.19
C VAL A 188 12.86 6.20 6.27
N ILE A 189 13.50 7.09 5.51
CA ILE A 189 14.97 7.21 5.46
C ILE A 189 15.51 7.58 6.84
N PHE A 190 14.93 8.60 7.49
CA PHE A 190 15.34 9.05 8.82
C PHE A 190 15.23 7.93 9.86
N THR A 191 14.09 7.23 9.88
CA THR A 191 13.83 6.17 10.85
C THR A 191 14.76 4.99 10.62
N TYR A 192 15.01 4.62 9.36
CA TYR A 192 15.92 3.54 9.01
C TYR A 192 17.37 3.84 9.44
N ILE A 193 17.89 5.03 9.14
CA ILE A 193 19.25 5.42 9.53
C ILE A 193 19.39 5.37 11.05
N THR A 194 18.41 5.91 11.78
CA THR A 194 18.44 5.94 13.24
C THR A 194 18.35 4.54 13.85
N PHE A 195 17.49 3.69 13.30
CA PHE A 195 17.38 2.29 13.72
C PHE A 195 18.67 1.51 13.49
N LYS A 196 19.31 1.68 12.32
CA LYS A 196 20.59 1.04 12.00
C LYS A 196 21.69 1.45 12.98
N ARG A 197 21.78 2.75 13.30
CA ARG A 197 22.74 3.26 14.30
C ARG A 197 22.50 2.64 15.68
N PHE A 198 21.25 2.59 16.12
CA PHE A 198 20.87 1.98 17.39
C PHE A 198 21.27 0.51 17.48
N MET A 199 21.02 -0.28 16.42
CA MET A 199 21.37 -1.70 16.37
C MET A 199 22.88 -1.95 16.43
N ILE A 200 23.70 -1.06 15.85
CA ILE A 200 25.17 -1.16 15.92
C ILE A 200 25.64 -0.84 17.34
N GLN A 201 25.15 0.24 17.94
CA GLN A 201 25.59 0.70 19.26
C GLN A 201 25.21 -0.26 20.39
N ASN A 202 24.06 -0.93 20.30
CA ASN A 202 23.54 -1.76 21.37
C ASN A 202 23.71 -3.26 21.12
N GLN A 203 24.47 -3.64 20.08
CA GLN A 203 24.59 -5.04 19.64
C GLN A 203 25.10 -5.98 20.75
N GLU A 204 26.03 -5.50 21.57
CA GLU A 204 26.68 -6.29 22.63
C GLU A 204 25.77 -6.53 23.83
N SER A 205 24.85 -5.59 24.10
CA SER A 205 23.88 -5.69 25.19
C SER A 205 22.67 -6.58 24.88
N MET A 206 22.43 -6.90 23.61
CA MET A 206 21.26 -7.67 23.19
C MET A 206 21.53 -9.17 23.25
N SER A 207 20.55 -9.92 23.76
CA SER A 207 20.56 -11.38 23.63
C SER A 207 20.61 -11.80 22.15
N SER A 208 21.18 -12.97 21.87
CA SER A 208 21.27 -13.53 20.51
C SER A 208 19.88 -13.70 19.87
N LEU A 209 18.88 -14.07 20.66
CA LEU A 209 17.49 -14.20 20.23
C LEU A 209 16.87 -12.84 19.88
N THR A 210 16.98 -11.85 20.77
CA THR A 210 16.48 -10.49 20.54
C THR A 210 17.11 -9.88 19.29
N ARG A 211 18.43 -10.04 19.14
CA ARG A 211 19.17 -9.57 17.96
C ARG A 211 18.66 -10.21 16.68
N LYS A 212 18.47 -11.54 16.68
CA LYS A 212 17.92 -12.27 15.52
C LYS A 212 16.53 -11.76 15.14
N ILE A 213 15.63 -11.62 16.10
CA ILE A 213 14.26 -11.12 15.88
C ILE A 213 14.30 -9.72 15.27
N ASN A 214 15.13 -8.83 15.82
CA ASN A 214 15.26 -7.46 15.31
C ASN A 214 15.79 -7.41 13.87
N ILE A 215 16.77 -8.25 13.53
CA ILE A 215 17.31 -8.37 12.17
C ILE A 215 16.23 -8.89 11.20
N GLU A 216 15.52 -9.96 11.56
CA GLU A 216 14.47 -10.54 10.72
C GLU A 216 13.37 -9.51 10.42
N PHE A 217 12.86 -8.86 11.45
CA PHE A 217 11.84 -7.83 11.26
C PHE A 217 12.39 -6.59 10.54
N ASN A 218 13.67 -6.21 10.73
CA ASN A 218 14.25 -5.09 9.97
C ASN A 218 14.33 -5.40 8.47
N ARG A 219 14.64 -6.66 8.10
CA ARG A 219 14.57 -7.10 6.69
C ARG A 219 13.16 -7.01 6.13
N ILE A 220 12.16 -7.43 6.90
CA ILE A 220 10.74 -7.29 6.52
C ILE A 220 10.42 -5.82 6.25
N LEU A 221 10.70 -4.93 7.22
CA LEU A 221 10.41 -3.51 7.08
C LEU A 221 11.17 -2.87 5.92
N LEU A 222 12.43 -3.24 5.70
CA LEU A 222 13.21 -2.72 4.57
C LEU A 222 12.59 -3.08 3.23
N ILE A 223 12.09 -4.30 3.08
CA ILE A 223 11.44 -4.74 1.84
C ILE A 223 10.07 -4.06 1.68
N GLN A 224 9.30 -3.95 2.77
CA GLN A 224 8.01 -3.26 2.78
C GLN A 224 8.14 -1.77 2.46
N CYS A 225 9.12 -1.08 3.06
CA CYS A 225 9.41 0.32 2.79
C CYS A 225 10.10 0.52 1.42
N GLY A 226 10.89 -0.47 1.00
CA GLY A 226 11.57 -0.49 -0.29
C GLY A 226 10.60 -0.73 -1.44
N SER A 227 9.48 -1.44 -1.23
CA SER A 227 8.50 -1.69 -2.30
C SER A 227 7.94 -0.38 -2.88
N PRO A 228 7.42 0.57 -2.07
CA PRO A 228 7.04 1.89 -2.55
C PRO A 228 8.20 2.69 -3.14
N LEU A 229 9.48 2.41 -2.85
CA LEU A 229 10.63 3.09 -3.46
C LEU A 229 11.01 2.49 -4.81
N ILE A 230 10.97 1.16 -4.93
CA ILE A 230 11.19 0.41 -6.18
C ILE A 230 10.11 0.79 -7.19
N VAL A 231 8.87 0.92 -6.73
CA VAL A 231 7.76 1.44 -7.53
C VAL A 231 7.79 2.98 -7.62
N GLY A 232 8.33 3.63 -6.59
CA GLY A 232 8.38 5.08 -6.46
C GLY A 232 9.36 5.77 -7.41
N LEU A 233 10.47 5.12 -7.78
CA LEU A 233 11.40 5.69 -8.74
C LEU A 233 10.74 5.88 -10.12
N PRO A 234 10.09 4.85 -10.71
CA PRO A 234 9.24 5.05 -11.89
C PRO A 234 8.19 6.15 -11.72
N LEU A 235 7.55 6.24 -10.54
CA LEU A 235 6.55 7.30 -10.26
C LEU A 235 7.18 8.69 -10.29
N VAL A 236 8.37 8.89 -9.71
CA VAL A 236 9.08 10.18 -9.73
C VAL A 236 9.48 10.55 -11.15
N VAL A 237 9.95 9.58 -11.95
CA VAL A 237 10.26 9.79 -13.38
C VAL A 237 9.00 10.19 -14.15
N TYR A 238 7.86 9.53 -13.89
CA TYR A 238 6.58 9.88 -14.50
C TYR A 238 6.10 11.28 -14.08
N ILE A 239 6.17 11.63 -12.79
CA ILE A 239 5.83 12.96 -12.31
C ILE A 239 6.72 14.02 -13.00
N ALA A 240 8.02 13.77 -13.11
CA ALA A 240 8.93 14.68 -13.80
C ALA A 240 8.58 14.82 -15.29
N SER A 241 8.22 13.72 -15.97
CA SER A 241 7.87 13.77 -17.40
C SER A 241 6.60 14.57 -17.65
N LEU A 242 5.64 14.62 -16.72
CA LEU A 242 4.44 15.47 -16.79
C LEU A 242 4.75 16.97 -16.86
N PHE A 243 5.94 17.41 -16.44
CA PHE A 243 6.39 18.80 -16.53
C PHE A 243 7.24 19.09 -17.78
N THR A 244 7.47 18.08 -18.62
CA THR A 244 8.28 18.19 -19.84
C THR A 244 7.44 17.98 -21.08
N SER A 245 7.96 18.33 -22.25
CA SER A 245 7.30 18.03 -23.54
C SER A 245 7.37 16.55 -23.93
N SER A 246 8.18 15.73 -23.25
CA SER A 246 8.31 14.29 -23.52
C SER A 246 7.40 13.51 -22.57
N THR A 247 6.10 13.58 -22.80
CA THR A 247 5.13 12.85 -22.00
C THR A 247 5.24 11.35 -22.25
N TRP A 248 5.14 10.56 -21.17
CA TRP A 248 5.01 9.10 -21.27
C TRP A 248 3.53 8.77 -21.12
N ASP A 249 2.81 8.70 -22.24
CA ASP A 249 1.35 8.74 -22.25
C ASP A 249 0.69 7.61 -21.43
N GLU A 250 1.27 6.40 -21.48
CA GLU A 250 0.82 5.23 -20.72
C GLU A 250 1.57 5.01 -19.41
N GLY A 251 2.51 5.90 -19.08
CA GLY A 251 3.34 5.77 -17.89
C GLY A 251 2.51 5.66 -16.61
N GLY A 252 1.45 6.46 -16.52
CA GLY A 252 0.54 6.44 -15.38
C GLY A 252 -0.05 5.05 -15.12
N THR A 253 -0.52 4.36 -16.16
CA THR A 253 -1.04 2.99 -16.09
C THR A 253 0.01 1.99 -15.62
N VAL A 254 1.25 2.11 -16.09
CA VAL A 254 2.36 1.25 -15.62
C VAL A 254 2.62 1.49 -14.13
N ILE A 255 2.67 2.75 -13.69
CA ILE A 255 2.89 3.11 -12.28
C ILE A 255 1.76 2.58 -11.40
N VAL A 256 0.50 2.83 -11.78
CA VAL A 256 -0.67 2.35 -11.06
C VAL A 256 -0.62 0.82 -10.94
N SER A 257 -0.31 0.11 -12.03
CA SER A 257 -0.19 -1.35 -12.03
C SER A 257 0.91 -1.83 -11.08
N LEU A 258 2.08 -1.20 -11.08
CA LEU A 258 3.17 -1.53 -10.17
C LEU A 258 2.78 -1.30 -8.70
N LEU A 259 2.04 -0.22 -8.40
CA LEU A 259 1.55 0.07 -7.05
C LEU A 259 0.57 -1.01 -6.55
N THR A 260 -0.22 -1.63 -7.44
CA THR A 260 -1.09 -2.75 -7.06
C THR A 260 -0.31 -4.01 -6.63
N ALA A 261 0.99 -4.09 -6.93
CA ALA A 261 1.85 -5.20 -6.50
C ALA A 261 2.33 -5.06 -5.03
N THR A 262 2.25 -3.86 -4.44
CA THR A 262 2.71 -3.59 -3.07
C THR A 262 2.11 -4.53 -2.02
N PRO A 263 0.77 -4.78 -1.99
CA PRO A 263 0.17 -5.80 -1.12
C PRO A 263 0.83 -7.18 -1.18
N ILE A 264 1.22 -7.62 -2.38
CA ILE A 264 1.84 -8.93 -2.59
C ILE A 264 3.25 -8.94 -2.00
N ILE A 265 4.02 -7.88 -2.26
CA ILE A 265 5.39 -7.74 -1.73
C ILE A 265 5.36 -7.68 -0.21
N ASN A 266 4.42 -6.93 0.37
CA ASN A 266 4.26 -6.78 1.81
C ASN A 266 4.01 -8.10 2.52
N SER A 267 3.02 -8.86 2.04
CA SER A 267 2.69 -10.18 2.59
C SER A 267 3.80 -11.19 2.37
N THR A 268 4.39 -11.23 1.16
CA THR A 268 5.48 -12.16 0.85
C THR A 268 6.67 -11.91 1.77
N ALA A 269 7.04 -10.63 1.98
CA ALA A 269 8.12 -10.29 2.90
C ALA A 269 7.82 -10.78 4.32
N PHE A 270 6.60 -10.54 4.81
CA PHE A 270 6.22 -10.94 6.17
C PHE A 270 6.20 -12.46 6.37
N LEU A 271 5.67 -13.22 5.41
CA LEU A 271 5.60 -14.68 5.49
C LEU A 271 6.97 -15.34 5.32
N CYS A 272 7.77 -14.85 4.36
CA CYS A 272 9.04 -15.48 4.01
C CYS A 272 10.18 -15.12 4.96
N PHE A 273 10.27 -13.89 5.48
CA PHE A 273 11.44 -13.49 6.29
C PHE A 273 11.29 -13.74 7.79
N SER A 274 10.07 -13.83 8.33
CA SER A 274 9.85 -14.17 9.73
C SER A 274 10.01 -15.68 9.96
N SER A 275 11.02 -16.07 10.74
CA SER A 275 11.25 -17.48 11.09
C SER A 275 10.04 -18.12 11.78
N LYS A 276 9.39 -17.37 12.69
CA LYS A 276 8.16 -17.79 13.37
C LYS A 276 7.03 -18.07 12.38
N ASN A 277 6.83 -17.20 11.40
CA ASN A 277 5.78 -17.39 10.39
C ASN A 277 6.07 -18.61 9.51
N ARG A 278 7.32 -18.81 9.08
CA ARG A 278 7.72 -19.99 8.29
C ARG A 278 7.42 -21.31 9.01
N ILE A 279 7.70 -21.38 10.32
CA ILE A 279 7.40 -22.58 11.12
C ILE A 279 5.90 -22.84 11.13
N ILE A 280 5.08 -21.82 11.43
CA ILE A 280 3.62 -21.96 11.48
C ILE A 280 3.05 -22.39 10.12
N LEU A 281 3.53 -21.79 9.02
CA LEU A 281 3.10 -22.14 7.67
C LEU A 281 3.49 -23.57 7.29
N LYS A 282 4.72 -24.00 7.63
CA LYS A 282 5.17 -25.37 7.40
C LYS A 282 4.27 -26.38 8.12
N THR A 283 3.96 -26.14 9.39
CA THR A 283 3.05 -27.01 10.16
C THR A 283 1.63 -27.04 9.55
N ARG A 284 1.10 -25.90 9.10
CA ARG A 284 -0.21 -25.86 8.43
C ARG A 284 -0.21 -26.65 7.12
N PHE A 285 0.86 -26.54 6.34
CA PHE A 285 1.02 -27.24 5.08
C PHE A 285 1.13 -28.77 5.30
N GLU A 286 1.94 -29.20 6.28
CA GLU A 286 2.03 -30.60 6.69
C GLU A 286 0.67 -31.16 7.14
N ASN A 287 -0.08 -30.40 7.94
CA ASN A 287 -1.43 -30.81 8.37
C ASN A 287 -2.41 -30.90 7.20
N MET A 288 -2.33 -29.98 6.23
CA MET A 288 -3.16 -30.02 5.03
C MET A 288 -2.85 -31.26 4.18
N ILE A 289 -1.57 -31.55 3.94
CA ILE A 289 -1.14 -32.76 3.22
C ILE A 289 -1.60 -34.03 3.96
N ASN A 290 -1.39 -34.11 5.28
CA ASN A 290 -1.81 -35.27 6.08
C ASN A 290 -3.33 -35.48 6.03
N THR A 291 -4.11 -34.39 6.01
CA THR A 291 -5.57 -34.47 5.89
C THR A 291 -5.99 -34.95 4.50
N LEU A 292 -5.37 -34.42 3.44
CA LEU A 292 -5.71 -34.77 2.05
C LEU A 292 -5.22 -36.17 1.63
N CYS A 293 -4.02 -36.58 2.06
CA CYS A 293 -3.40 -37.83 1.62
C CYS A 293 -3.65 -39.01 2.56
N LEU A 294 -3.79 -38.79 3.87
CA LEU A 294 -3.82 -39.88 4.86
C LEU A 294 -5.14 -39.98 5.63
N GLY A 295 -6.07 -39.04 5.45
CA GLY A 295 -7.35 -39.01 6.19
C GLY A 295 -7.20 -38.92 7.71
N LYS A 296 -5.99 -38.64 8.22
CA LYS A 296 -5.68 -38.55 9.66
C LYS A 296 -5.54 -37.09 10.06
N ILE A 297 -6.49 -36.62 10.87
CA ILE A 297 -6.42 -35.30 11.50
C ILE A 297 -5.50 -35.37 12.72
N ASN A 298 -4.23 -35.01 12.55
CA ASN A 298 -3.34 -34.78 13.69
C ASN A 298 -3.51 -33.31 14.15
N ILE A 299 -4.23 -33.11 15.26
CA ILE A 299 -4.36 -31.79 15.88
C ILE A 299 -3.07 -31.48 16.64
N VAL A 300 -2.09 -30.87 15.97
CA VAL A 300 -0.89 -30.35 16.63
C VAL A 300 -1.26 -29.03 17.31
N GLN A 301 -1.38 -29.05 18.65
CA GLN A 301 -1.51 -27.83 19.43
C GLN A 301 -0.18 -27.07 19.42
N VAL A 302 -0.09 -26.01 18.63
CA VAL A 302 0.99 -25.03 18.74
C VAL A 302 0.72 -24.19 19.97
N LYS A 303 1.42 -24.49 21.07
CA LYS A 303 1.28 -23.73 22.33
C LYS A 303 1.60 -22.25 22.05
N PRO A 304 0.73 -21.31 22.45
CA PRO A 304 1.05 -19.88 22.35
C PRO A 304 2.30 -19.60 23.19
N ILE A 305 3.25 -18.87 22.64
CA ILE A 305 4.46 -18.43 23.37
C ILE A 305 4.00 -17.42 24.43
N GLU A 306 4.35 -17.66 25.70
CA GLU A 306 4.04 -16.77 26.80
C GLU A 306 4.63 -15.37 26.54
N ALA A 307 3.81 -14.33 26.74
CA ALA A 307 4.14 -12.94 26.39
C ALA A 307 5.39 -12.40 27.11
N SER A 308 5.77 -12.99 28.24
CA SER A 308 6.95 -12.64 29.04
C SER A 308 8.29 -12.92 28.35
N THR A 309 8.32 -13.76 27.31
CA THR A 309 9.59 -14.21 26.68
C THR A 309 10.00 -13.43 25.44
N ILE A 310 9.11 -12.60 24.86
CA ILE A 310 9.38 -11.91 23.57
C ILE A 310 9.86 -10.46 23.77
N PHE A 311 9.57 -9.86 24.92
CA PHE A 311 10.04 -8.52 25.29
C PHE A 311 10.56 -8.53 26.73
N PRO A 312 11.75 -9.09 27.01
CA PRO A 312 12.45 -8.72 28.22
C PRO A 312 12.74 -7.21 28.10
N ILE A 313 12.16 -6.42 29.00
CA ILE A 313 12.58 -5.04 29.24
C ILE A 313 14.02 -5.09 29.76
#